data_AF-A0A519QG68-F1
#
_entry.id   AF-A0A519QG68-F1
#
_cell.length_a   1.000
_cell.length_b   1.000
_cell.length_c   1.000
_cell.angle_alpha   90.00
_cell.angle_beta   90.00
_cell.angle_gamma   90.00
#
_symmetry.space_group_name_H-M   'P 1'
#
loop_
_entity.id
_entity.type
_entity.pdbx_description
1 polymer ?
#
loop_
_entity_poly.entity_id
_entity_poly.type
_entity_poly.pdbx_seq_one_letter_code
_entity_poly.pdbx_strand_id
1 'polypeptide(L)'
;MKKIFVTCLAMLTLTVFSFGQTLDGYKYVYVPTIKYNNGGTDIWNISGMLKTWFSNKGFIVLTDNSTPTEELKKDPCLLLTCEINHTNVVSGTNKVTITLKNCKQEVVHTKTGGAMGWSLQDDYNKATKRAFEEVNSMKYAFNPEKTVAKELEKSLPTLEMTGLTEEYIKKYLTENKLDPIEGIYKSYQSDGMPYYKLGVVKIGEKYKAVIIETELSYWKSGELKAVFEPSSMRGFYSVKWYMGNKTPYETFGSMDNAALLSVELKDLQSGEKRQDKFIKMFPAASG
;
A
#
# COMPACT_ATOMS: atom_id res chain seq x y z
N MET A 1 -49.99 -24.91 -34.38
CA MET A 1 -48.77 -25.44 -33.75
C MET A 1 -47.82 -24.27 -33.48
N LYS A 2 -47.84 -23.73 -32.26
CA LYS A 2 -47.06 -22.54 -31.86
C LYS A 2 -45.70 -23.01 -31.34
N LYS A 3 -44.62 -22.61 -32.00
CA LYS A 3 -43.24 -22.88 -31.57
C LYS A 3 -42.92 -21.94 -30.40
N ILE A 4 -42.79 -22.49 -29.20
CA ILE A 4 -42.33 -21.76 -28.01
C ILE A 4 -40.80 -21.81 -28.04
N PHE A 5 -40.18 -20.64 -28.27
CA PHE A 5 -38.74 -20.43 -28.15
C PHE A 5 -38.42 -20.37 -26.64
N VAL A 6 -37.74 -21.38 -26.12
CA VAL A 6 -37.21 -21.39 -24.76
C VAL A 6 -35.85 -20.69 -24.80
N THR A 7 -35.82 -19.40 -24.47
CA THR A 7 -34.58 -18.66 -24.27
C THR A 7 -34.03 -18.99 -22.88
N CYS A 8 -32.95 -19.77 -22.86
CA CYS A 8 -32.18 -20.12 -21.66
C CYS A 8 -31.56 -18.84 -21.08
N LEU A 9 -32.15 -18.28 -20.03
CA LEU A 9 -31.57 -17.19 -19.25
C LEU A 9 -30.42 -17.78 -18.43
N ALA A 10 -29.21 -17.76 -18.99
CA ALA A 10 -27.99 -18.08 -18.29
C ALA A 10 -27.81 -17.04 -17.16
N MET A 11 -28.15 -17.45 -15.94
CA MET A 11 -27.92 -16.68 -14.73
C MET A 11 -26.40 -16.62 -14.52
N LEU A 12 -25.81 -15.52 -14.98
CA LEU A 12 -24.39 -15.18 -14.82
C LEU A 12 -24.12 -15.09 -13.31
N THR A 13 -23.71 -16.20 -12.72
CA THR A 13 -23.19 -16.21 -11.34
C THR A 13 -21.86 -15.49 -11.39
N LEU A 14 -21.91 -14.21 -11.00
CA LEU A 14 -20.73 -13.42 -10.70
C LEU A 14 -20.09 -14.05 -9.45
N THR A 15 -19.31 -15.11 -9.66
CA THR A 15 -18.38 -15.61 -8.66
C THR A 15 -17.27 -14.57 -8.60
N VAL A 16 -17.43 -13.62 -7.69
CA VAL A 16 -16.29 -12.86 -7.19
C VAL A 16 -15.38 -13.88 -6.53
N PHE A 17 -14.43 -14.41 -7.28
CA PHE A 17 -13.24 -15.02 -6.72
C PHE A 17 -12.52 -13.90 -5.96
N SER A 18 -12.87 -13.71 -4.69
CA SER A 18 -11.99 -13.02 -3.77
C SER A 18 -10.69 -13.81 -3.80
N PHE A 19 -9.65 -13.21 -4.40
CA PHE A 19 -8.30 -13.73 -4.34
C PHE A 19 -8.03 -14.14 -2.90
N GLY A 20 -7.76 -15.42 -2.69
CA GLY A 20 -7.45 -15.97 -1.38
C GLY A 20 -6.14 -15.37 -0.88
N GLN A 21 -6.21 -14.16 -0.32
CA GLN A 21 -5.09 -13.59 0.41
C GLN A 21 -4.86 -14.49 1.61
N THR A 22 -3.75 -15.20 1.59
CA THR A 22 -3.27 -15.94 2.73
C THR A 22 -2.98 -14.95 3.87
N LEU A 23 -3.28 -15.32 5.13
CA LEU A 23 -3.10 -14.39 6.25
C LEU A 23 -1.63 -14.01 6.54
N ASP A 24 -0.68 -14.65 5.86
CA ASP A 24 0.77 -14.44 6.01
C ASP A 24 1.25 -13.08 5.49
N GLY A 25 0.43 -12.33 4.75
CA GLY A 25 0.69 -10.92 4.44
C GLY A 25 0.47 -9.95 5.62
N TYR A 26 -0.12 -10.43 6.71
CA TYR A 26 -0.46 -9.63 7.88
C TYR A 26 0.41 -10.03 9.08
N LYS A 27 1.04 -9.05 9.73
CA LYS A 27 1.95 -9.25 10.85
C LYS A 27 1.26 -9.13 12.21
N TYR A 28 0.25 -8.26 12.27
CA TYR A 28 -0.46 -7.92 13.49
C TYR A 28 -1.92 -8.35 13.41
N VAL A 29 -2.52 -8.64 14.56
CA VAL A 29 -3.96 -8.80 14.69
C VAL A 29 -4.45 -8.07 15.93
N TYR A 30 -5.44 -7.20 15.76
CA TYR A 30 -6.15 -6.58 16.86
C TYR A 30 -7.31 -7.48 17.28
N VAL A 31 -7.38 -7.80 18.57
CA VAL A 31 -8.47 -8.57 19.16
C VAL A 31 -9.10 -7.74 20.29
N PRO A 32 -10.33 -7.23 20.10
CA PRO A 32 -10.99 -6.42 21.12
C PRO A 32 -11.36 -7.26 22.33
N THR A 33 -11.51 -6.63 23.48
CA THR A 33 -12.16 -7.27 24.64
C THR A 33 -13.67 -7.08 24.54
N ILE A 34 -14.44 -8.16 24.46
CA ILE A 34 -15.92 -8.06 24.41
C ILE A 34 -16.44 -7.36 25.67
N LYS A 35 -17.32 -6.38 25.48
CA LYS A 35 -18.07 -5.69 26.54
C LYS A 35 -19.55 -6.00 26.39
N TYR A 36 -20.20 -6.33 27.49
CA TYR A 36 -21.62 -6.70 27.53
C TYR A 36 -22.43 -5.54 28.11
N ASN A 37 -23.69 -5.42 27.68
CA ASN A 37 -24.60 -4.34 28.13
C ASN A 37 -24.83 -4.32 29.66
N ASN A 38 -24.66 -5.46 30.33
CA ASN A 38 -24.76 -5.58 31.78
C ASN A 38 -23.47 -5.20 32.53
N GLY A 39 -22.48 -4.61 31.85
CA GLY A 39 -21.18 -4.25 32.42
C GLY A 39 -20.16 -5.39 32.49
N GLY A 40 -20.57 -6.62 32.15
CA GLY A 40 -19.65 -7.74 32.03
C GLY A 40 -18.55 -7.47 31.01
N THR A 41 -17.36 -8.02 31.24
CA THR A 41 -16.22 -7.94 30.32
C THR A 41 -15.74 -9.35 30.03
N ASP A 42 -15.75 -9.73 28.75
CA ASP A 42 -15.34 -11.04 28.22
C ASP A 42 -15.74 -12.22 29.11
N ILE A 43 -16.98 -12.22 29.62
CA ILE A 43 -17.42 -13.16 30.67
C ILE A 43 -17.32 -14.64 30.26
N TRP A 44 -17.32 -14.91 28.95
CA TRP A 44 -17.15 -16.23 28.37
C TRP A 44 -15.72 -16.53 27.91
N ASN A 45 -14.77 -15.62 28.14
CA ASN A 45 -13.35 -15.70 27.77
C ASN A 45 -13.07 -15.89 26.26
N ILE A 46 -14.00 -15.49 25.40
CA ILE A 46 -13.86 -15.65 23.93
C ILE A 46 -12.68 -14.81 23.44
N SER A 47 -12.60 -13.55 23.88
CA SER A 47 -11.53 -12.63 23.48
C SER A 47 -10.18 -13.11 23.99
N GLY A 48 -10.11 -13.56 25.25
CA GLY A 48 -8.89 -14.11 25.85
C GLY A 48 -8.37 -15.36 25.12
N MET A 49 -9.27 -16.27 24.74
CA MET A 49 -8.92 -17.45 23.93
C MET A 49 -8.34 -17.05 22.57
N LEU A 50 -9.00 -16.15 21.85
CA LEU A 50 -8.53 -15.70 20.54
C LEU A 50 -7.17 -14.98 20.63
N LYS A 51 -6.99 -14.08 21.60
CA LYS A 51 -5.69 -13.41 21.84
C LYS A 51 -4.57 -14.43 22.04
N THR A 52 -4.80 -15.45 22.87
CA THR A 52 -3.82 -16.51 23.11
C THR A 52 -3.53 -17.31 21.85
N TRP A 53 -4.56 -17.70 21.10
CA TRP A 53 -4.40 -18.56 19.94
C TRP A 53 -3.78 -17.86 18.73
N PHE A 54 -4.12 -16.59 18.48
CA PHE A 54 -3.43 -15.78 17.48
C PHE A 54 -1.95 -15.58 17.83
N SER A 55 -1.64 -15.31 19.10
CA SER A 55 -0.25 -15.22 19.57
C SER A 55 0.50 -16.53 19.34
N ASN A 56 -0.11 -17.68 19.71
CA ASN A 56 0.46 -19.01 19.46
C ASN A 56 0.63 -19.34 17.98
N LYS A 57 -0.18 -18.75 17.08
CA LYS A 57 0.02 -18.88 15.63
C LYS A 57 1.24 -18.10 15.15
N GLY A 58 1.65 -17.06 15.87
CA GLY A 58 2.80 -16.21 15.53
C GLY A 58 2.44 -14.77 15.16
N PHE A 59 1.17 -14.37 15.26
CA PHE A 59 0.79 -12.97 15.08
C PHE A 59 1.20 -12.13 16.29
N ILE A 60 1.54 -10.86 16.06
CA ILE A 60 1.65 -9.89 17.15
C ILE A 60 0.25 -9.39 17.49
N VAL A 61 -0.23 -9.71 18.69
CA VAL A 61 -1.61 -9.40 19.11
C VAL A 61 -1.68 -8.02 19.75
N LEU A 62 -2.54 -7.16 19.20
CA LEU A 62 -2.91 -5.88 19.76
C LEU A 62 -4.23 -5.98 20.52
N THR A 63 -4.36 -5.20 21.57
CA THR A 63 -5.53 -5.15 22.47
C THR A 63 -6.00 -3.71 22.64
N ASP A 64 -7.09 -3.50 23.37
CA ASP A 64 -7.67 -2.17 23.60
C ASP A 64 -6.68 -1.16 24.24
N ASN A 65 -5.67 -1.66 24.96
CA ASN A 65 -4.64 -0.84 25.62
C ASN A 65 -3.32 -0.73 24.82
N SER A 66 -3.26 -1.36 23.65
CA SER A 66 -2.04 -1.34 22.82
C SER A 66 -1.91 -0.01 22.09
N THR A 67 -0.71 0.57 22.10
CA THR A 67 -0.39 1.72 21.27
C THR A 67 0.10 1.26 19.89
N PRO A 68 -0.36 1.88 18.77
CA PRO A 68 0.15 1.55 17.44
C PRO A 68 1.66 1.79 17.36
N THR A 69 2.40 0.80 16.86
CA THR A 69 3.84 0.92 16.62
C THR A 69 4.12 1.93 15.50
N GLU A 70 5.33 2.48 15.45
CA GLU A 70 5.75 3.35 14.33
C GLU A 70 5.66 2.63 12.97
N GLU A 71 5.83 1.31 12.94
CA GLU A 71 5.63 0.50 11.75
C GLU A 71 4.17 0.52 11.30
N LEU A 72 3.21 0.33 12.21
CA LEU A 72 1.77 0.37 11.90
C LEU A 72 1.25 1.76 11.55
N LYS A 73 1.89 2.82 12.06
CA LYS A 73 1.59 4.18 11.64
C LYS A 73 2.00 4.42 10.18
N LYS A 74 3.11 3.80 9.74
CA LYS A 74 3.61 3.90 8.36
C LYS A 74 2.89 2.96 7.41
N ASP A 75 2.59 1.74 7.85
CA ASP A 75 1.86 0.73 7.08
C ASP A 75 0.72 0.12 7.90
N PRO A 76 -0.46 0.78 7.94
CA PRO A 76 -1.63 0.28 8.64
C PRO A 76 -2.16 -1.05 8.09
N CYS A 77 -1.80 -1.43 6.86
CA CYS A 77 -2.30 -2.63 6.21
C CYS A 77 -1.59 -3.91 6.66
N LEU A 78 -0.60 -3.80 7.54
CA LEU A 78 -0.03 -4.95 8.26
C LEU A 78 -0.96 -5.50 9.35
N LEU A 79 -2.03 -4.77 9.71
CA LEU A 79 -2.97 -5.12 10.77
C LEU A 79 -4.23 -5.78 10.24
N LEU A 80 -4.58 -6.91 10.85
CA LEU A 80 -5.94 -7.47 10.81
C LEU A 80 -6.75 -7.03 12.01
N THR A 81 -8.02 -6.70 11.80
CA THR A 81 -8.99 -6.47 12.86
C THR A 81 -9.85 -7.72 13.02
N CYS A 82 -9.84 -8.32 14.20
CA CYS A 82 -10.71 -9.44 14.54
C CYS A 82 -12.00 -8.93 15.16
N GLU A 83 -13.08 -8.92 14.39
CA GLU A 83 -14.43 -8.72 14.90
C GLU A 83 -14.97 -10.03 15.48
N ILE A 84 -15.57 -9.95 16.66
CA ILE A 84 -16.12 -11.09 17.37
C ILE A 84 -17.60 -10.86 17.58
N ASN A 85 -18.42 -11.78 17.11
CA ASN A 85 -19.86 -11.83 17.38
C ASN A 85 -20.21 -13.16 18.02
N HIS A 86 -21.19 -13.18 18.92
CA HIS A 86 -21.69 -14.42 19.47
C HIS A 86 -23.20 -14.32 19.75
N THR A 87 -23.89 -15.45 19.71
CA THR A 87 -25.28 -15.53 20.20
C THR A 87 -25.30 -15.46 21.72
N ASN A 88 -26.44 -15.18 22.32
CA ASN A 88 -26.60 -15.24 23.78
C ASN A 88 -27.90 -15.98 24.14
N VAL A 89 -27.99 -17.25 23.75
CA VAL A 89 -29.19 -18.06 24.01
C VAL A 89 -28.99 -18.92 25.25
N VAL A 90 -30.04 -18.99 26.09
CA VAL A 90 -30.03 -19.77 27.35
C VAL A 90 -30.24 -21.27 27.08
N SER A 91 -30.92 -21.61 25.99
CA SER A 91 -31.17 -22.99 25.57
C SER A 91 -30.97 -23.12 24.06
N GLY A 92 -30.39 -24.23 23.63
CA GLY A 92 -30.05 -24.51 22.23
C GLY A 92 -28.56 -24.34 21.94
N THR A 93 -28.23 -24.12 20.67
CA THR A 93 -26.84 -24.00 20.20
C THR A 93 -26.36 -22.55 20.27
N ASN A 94 -25.33 -22.29 21.07
CA ASN A 94 -24.62 -21.02 21.01
C ASN A 94 -23.57 -21.02 19.90
N LYS A 95 -23.36 -19.85 19.29
CA LYS A 95 -22.45 -19.65 18.16
C LYS A 95 -21.49 -18.51 18.46
N VAL A 96 -20.27 -18.64 17.95
CA VAL A 96 -19.25 -17.60 17.89
C VAL A 96 -18.84 -17.44 16.44
N THR A 97 -18.85 -16.21 15.95
CA THR A 97 -18.38 -15.82 14.63
C THR A 97 -17.16 -14.94 14.79
N ILE A 98 -16.05 -15.34 14.19
CA ILE A 98 -14.87 -14.51 14.03
C ILE A 98 -14.82 -13.98 12.60
N THR A 99 -14.56 -12.68 12.45
CA THR A 99 -14.40 -12.04 11.14
C THR A 99 -13.12 -11.22 11.16
N LEU A 100 -12.18 -11.58 10.29
CA LEU A 100 -10.93 -10.85 10.10
C LEU A 100 -11.11 -9.86 8.95
N LYS A 101 -10.79 -8.59 9.22
CA LYS A 101 -10.83 -7.52 8.24
C LYS A 101 -9.46 -6.87 8.08
N ASN A 102 -9.16 -6.40 6.87
CA ASN A 102 -7.96 -5.63 6.59
C ASN A 102 -8.15 -4.12 6.88
N CYS A 103 -7.10 -3.33 6.64
CA CYS A 103 -7.11 -1.86 6.77
C CYS A 103 -8.22 -1.15 5.97
N LYS A 104 -8.71 -1.76 4.89
CA LYS A 104 -9.79 -1.23 4.04
C LYS A 104 -11.18 -1.70 4.47
N GLN A 105 -11.30 -2.39 5.61
CA GLN A 105 -12.53 -3.02 6.11
C GLN A 105 -13.05 -4.17 5.24
N GLU A 106 -12.23 -4.70 4.33
CA GLU A 106 -12.59 -5.85 3.51
C GLU A 106 -12.42 -7.13 4.34
N VAL A 107 -13.39 -8.05 4.24
CA VAL A 107 -13.36 -9.33 4.96
C VAL A 107 -12.35 -10.25 4.28
N VAL A 108 -11.27 -10.59 4.99
CA VAL A 108 -10.25 -11.53 4.51
C VAL A 108 -10.55 -12.97 4.93
N HIS A 109 -11.23 -13.14 6.07
CA HIS A 109 -11.63 -14.44 6.58
C HIS A 109 -12.84 -14.29 7.50
N THR A 110 -13.78 -15.22 7.44
CA THR A 110 -14.87 -15.29 8.41
C THR A 110 -15.26 -16.73 8.65
N LYS A 111 -15.51 -17.08 9.91
CA LYS A 111 -15.96 -18.42 10.29
C LYS A 111 -16.86 -18.36 11.51
N THR A 112 -17.93 -19.13 11.44
CA THR A 112 -18.83 -19.37 12.57
C THR A 112 -18.66 -20.78 13.09
N GLY A 113 -18.38 -20.90 14.39
CA GLY A 113 -18.46 -22.14 15.14
C GLY A 113 -19.72 -22.15 16.00
N GLY A 114 -20.46 -23.25 16.00
CA GLY A 114 -21.61 -23.46 16.87
C GLY A 114 -21.39 -24.67 17.76
N ALA A 115 -21.84 -24.63 19.01
CA ALA A 115 -21.79 -25.77 19.92
C ALA A 115 -22.93 -25.75 20.94
N MET A 116 -23.27 -26.94 21.42
CA MET A 116 -24.15 -27.19 22.56
C MET A 116 -23.44 -28.20 23.45
N GLY A 117 -23.08 -27.76 24.64
CA GLY A 117 -22.29 -28.45 25.65
C GLY A 117 -23.04 -28.64 26.94
N TRP A 118 -22.31 -28.92 28.01
CA TRP A 118 -22.90 -29.19 29.34
C TRP A 118 -23.25 -27.91 30.12
N SER A 119 -22.72 -26.75 29.70
CA SER A 119 -22.97 -25.44 30.28
C SER A 119 -22.78 -24.35 29.22
N LEU A 120 -23.30 -23.14 29.45
CA LEU A 120 -23.09 -22.00 28.54
C LEU A 120 -21.60 -21.71 28.31
N GLN A 121 -20.78 -21.79 29.36
CA GLN A 121 -19.34 -21.61 29.23
C GLN A 121 -18.71 -22.68 28.31
N ASP A 122 -19.15 -23.93 28.43
CA ASP A 122 -18.69 -25.02 27.55
C ASP A 122 -19.15 -24.80 26.10
N ASP A 123 -20.36 -24.27 25.88
CA ASP A 123 -20.83 -23.89 24.55
C ASP A 123 -19.87 -22.89 23.90
N TYR A 124 -19.56 -21.77 24.57
CA TYR A 124 -18.71 -20.73 24.00
C TYR A 124 -17.27 -21.19 23.82
N ASN A 125 -16.74 -22.02 24.72
CA ASN A 125 -15.40 -22.59 24.56
C ASN A 125 -15.33 -23.45 23.28
N LYS A 126 -16.30 -24.34 23.07
CA LYS A 126 -16.37 -25.21 21.88
C LYS A 126 -16.68 -24.42 20.61
N ALA A 127 -17.61 -23.47 20.68
CA ALA A 127 -17.97 -22.61 19.55
C ALA A 127 -16.77 -21.76 19.10
N THR A 128 -16.05 -21.13 20.03
CA THR A 128 -14.82 -20.36 19.73
C THR A 128 -13.75 -21.25 19.11
N LYS A 129 -13.53 -22.46 19.63
CA LYS A 129 -12.59 -23.43 19.06
C LYS A 129 -12.92 -23.77 17.61
N ARG A 130 -14.20 -24.04 17.32
CA ARG A 130 -14.69 -24.34 15.96
C ARG A 130 -14.60 -23.14 15.03
N ALA A 131 -14.85 -21.93 15.54
CA ALA A 131 -14.72 -20.70 14.77
C ALA A 131 -13.25 -20.45 14.36
N PHE A 132 -12.30 -20.79 15.23
CA PHE A 132 -10.87 -20.57 15.00
C PHE A 132 -10.17 -21.73 14.25
N GLU A 133 -10.85 -22.83 13.98
CA GLU A 133 -10.24 -24.08 13.50
C GLU A 133 -9.48 -23.93 12.16
N GLU A 134 -10.01 -23.13 11.23
CA GLU A 134 -9.37 -22.87 9.94
C GLU A 134 -8.08 -22.06 10.11
N VAL A 135 -8.12 -21.00 10.93
CA VAL A 135 -6.92 -20.22 11.31
C VAL A 135 -5.93 -21.08 12.10
N ASN A 136 -6.40 -22.04 12.89
CA ASN A 136 -5.53 -22.93 13.62
C ASN A 136 -4.85 -23.98 12.72
N SER A 137 -5.53 -24.47 11.68
CA SER A 137 -4.99 -25.50 10.81
C SER A 137 -4.06 -24.96 9.72
N MET A 138 -4.12 -23.66 9.41
CA MET A 138 -3.20 -23.07 8.44
C MET A 138 -1.76 -22.97 8.96
N LYS A 139 -0.80 -23.12 8.03
CA LYS A 139 0.61 -22.79 8.27
C LYS A 139 0.76 -21.27 8.14
N TYR A 140 1.09 -20.61 9.24
CA TYR A 140 1.35 -19.17 9.27
C TYR A 140 2.83 -18.91 9.55
N ALA A 141 3.42 -18.05 8.72
CA ALA A 141 4.67 -17.37 8.99
C ALA A 141 4.62 -16.04 8.23
N PHE A 142 4.79 -14.91 8.92
CA PHE A 142 4.71 -13.60 8.28
C PHE A 142 5.68 -13.49 7.10
N ASN A 143 5.17 -13.05 5.94
CA ASN A 143 5.94 -12.86 4.72
C ASN A 143 5.79 -11.41 4.21
N PRO A 144 6.84 -10.57 4.34
CA PRO A 144 6.84 -9.19 3.86
C PRO A 144 6.49 -9.06 2.37
N GLU A 145 6.83 -10.07 1.55
CA GLU A 145 6.62 -10.05 0.10
C GLU A 145 5.16 -10.23 -0.33
N LYS A 146 4.29 -10.59 0.62
CA LYS A 146 2.84 -10.74 0.46
C LYS A 146 2.05 -9.62 1.14
N THR A 147 2.73 -8.59 1.66
CA THR A 147 2.06 -7.41 2.20
C THR A 147 1.34 -6.66 1.09
N VAL A 148 0.23 -5.99 1.41
CA VAL A 148 -0.53 -5.19 0.43
C VAL A 148 0.36 -4.15 -0.25
N ALA A 149 1.27 -3.53 0.49
CA ALA A 149 2.24 -2.58 -0.06
C ALA A 149 3.17 -3.23 -1.10
N LYS A 150 3.66 -4.46 -0.85
CA LYS A 150 4.51 -5.18 -1.80
C LYS A 150 3.75 -5.74 -3.00
N GLU A 151 2.52 -6.19 -2.82
CA GLU A 151 1.65 -6.56 -3.94
C GLU A 151 1.37 -5.37 -4.85
N LEU A 152 1.10 -4.20 -4.26
CA LEU A 152 0.92 -2.96 -5.00
C LEU A 152 2.19 -2.60 -5.78
N GLU A 153 3.37 -2.64 -5.15
CA GLU A 153 4.66 -2.39 -5.82
C GLU A 153 4.87 -3.32 -7.02
N LYS A 154 4.54 -4.61 -6.89
CA LYS A 154 4.66 -5.61 -7.97
C LYS A 154 3.67 -5.37 -9.11
N SER A 155 2.52 -4.76 -8.82
CA SER A 155 1.51 -4.44 -9.83
C SER A 155 1.85 -3.19 -10.65
N LEU A 156 2.82 -2.38 -10.21
CA LEU A 156 3.19 -1.16 -10.92
C LEU A 156 3.84 -1.48 -12.28
N PRO A 157 3.56 -0.68 -13.32
CA PRO A 157 4.27 -0.79 -14.61
C PRO A 157 5.78 -0.74 -14.43
N THR A 158 6.51 -1.62 -15.13
CA THR A 158 7.97 -1.55 -15.16
C THR A 158 8.41 -0.42 -16.07
N LEU A 159 9.17 0.54 -15.53
CA LEU A 159 9.75 1.64 -16.29
C LEU A 159 11.18 1.31 -16.74
N GLU A 160 11.68 2.10 -17.69
CA GLU A 160 13.06 1.98 -18.19
C GLU A 160 14.08 2.09 -17.05
N MET A 161 14.95 1.09 -16.94
CA MET A 161 16.14 1.12 -16.09
C MET A 161 17.31 1.62 -16.93
N THR A 162 17.74 2.86 -16.68
CA THR A 162 18.78 3.51 -17.50
C THR A 162 20.19 3.03 -17.17
N GLY A 163 20.39 2.45 -15.98
CA GLY A 163 21.71 2.05 -15.47
C GLY A 163 22.62 3.22 -15.09
N LEU A 164 22.12 4.46 -15.14
CA LEU A 164 22.90 5.66 -14.83
C LEU A 164 23.06 5.82 -13.31
N THR A 165 24.29 5.72 -12.81
CA THR A 165 24.62 5.95 -11.39
C THR A 165 24.96 7.41 -11.12
N GLU A 166 24.96 7.81 -9.85
CA GLU A 166 25.38 9.16 -9.47
C GLU A 166 26.82 9.46 -9.89
N GLU A 167 27.75 8.50 -9.74
CA GLU A 167 29.14 8.69 -10.15
C GLU A 167 29.26 8.93 -11.65
N TYR A 168 28.55 8.12 -12.45
CA TYR A 168 28.52 8.29 -13.90
C TYR A 168 27.96 9.65 -14.29
N ILE A 169 26.85 10.06 -13.68
CA ILE A 169 26.19 11.35 -13.97
C ILE A 169 27.10 12.51 -13.60
N LYS A 170 27.76 12.47 -12.43
CA LYS A 170 28.74 13.51 -12.04
C LYS A 170 29.90 13.60 -13.02
N LYS A 171 30.43 12.46 -13.46
CA LYS A 171 31.49 12.42 -14.46
C LYS A 171 31.04 13.06 -15.78
N TYR A 172 29.90 12.61 -16.31
CA TYR A 172 29.29 13.17 -17.51
C TYR A 172 29.09 14.70 -17.41
N LEU A 173 28.53 15.18 -16.30
CA LEU A 173 28.25 16.59 -16.07
C LEU A 173 29.52 17.46 -15.91
N THR A 174 30.67 16.84 -15.63
CA THR A 174 31.97 17.54 -15.49
C THR A 174 32.70 17.63 -16.83
N GLU A 175 32.60 16.59 -17.64
CA GLU A 175 33.39 16.44 -18.88
C GLU A 175 32.71 17.07 -20.11
N ASN A 176 31.41 17.39 -20.03
CA ASN A 176 30.62 17.85 -21.17
C ASN A 176 30.14 19.29 -21.02
N LYS A 177 29.89 19.93 -22.16
CA LYS A 177 29.19 21.22 -22.22
C LYS A 177 27.71 20.98 -21.96
N LEU A 178 27.19 21.62 -20.92
CA LEU A 178 25.84 21.35 -20.43
C LEU A 178 24.79 22.28 -21.03
N ASP A 179 23.64 21.71 -21.32
CA ASP A 179 22.40 22.43 -21.51
C ASP A 179 21.79 22.86 -20.15
N PRO A 180 20.97 23.92 -20.09
CA PRO A 180 20.52 24.53 -18.83
C PRO A 180 19.84 23.57 -17.84
N ILE A 181 19.14 22.55 -18.34
CA ILE A 181 18.41 21.55 -17.54
C ILE A 181 19.27 20.39 -17.06
N GLU A 182 20.49 20.23 -17.57
CA GLU A 182 21.34 19.13 -17.15
C GLU A 182 21.91 19.41 -15.74
N GLY A 183 21.88 18.38 -14.91
CA GLY A 183 22.32 18.49 -13.52
C GLY A 183 21.79 17.40 -12.60
N ILE A 184 22.26 17.40 -11.37
CA ILE A 184 21.67 16.64 -10.27
C ILE A 184 20.81 17.58 -9.45
N TYR A 185 19.58 17.19 -9.19
CA TYR A 185 18.57 18.01 -8.54
C TYR A 185 18.07 17.34 -7.26
N LYS A 186 17.67 18.14 -6.27
CA LYS A 186 16.88 17.70 -5.12
C LYS A 186 15.51 18.36 -5.15
N SER A 187 14.46 17.62 -4.79
CA SER A 187 13.14 18.21 -4.61
C SER A 187 13.16 19.27 -3.50
N TYR A 188 12.47 20.37 -3.74
CA TYR A 188 12.11 21.32 -2.70
C TYR A 188 10.96 20.70 -1.91
N GLN A 189 11.22 20.28 -0.66
CA GLN A 189 10.26 19.57 0.20
C GLN A 189 9.15 20.51 0.73
N SER A 190 8.44 21.22 -0.15
CA SER A 190 7.20 21.92 0.17
C SER A 190 6.00 20.97 0.13
N ASP A 191 4.92 21.36 0.81
CA ASP A 191 3.71 20.57 1.10
C ASP A 191 3.36 19.50 0.05
N GLY A 192 3.51 18.24 0.45
CA GLY A 192 3.08 17.07 -0.32
C GLY A 192 4.04 16.59 -1.42
N MET A 193 5.27 17.13 -1.52
CA MET A 193 6.30 16.56 -2.41
C MET A 193 7.26 15.64 -1.64
N PRO A 194 7.38 14.35 -2.05
CA PRO A 194 8.38 13.45 -1.49
C PRO A 194 9.82 13.87 -1.76
N TYR A 195 10.75 13.33 -0.97
CA TYR A 195 12.17 13.49 -1.26
C TYR A 195 12.57 12.75 -2.55
N TYR A 196 13.16 13.49 -3.49
CA TYR A 196 13.78 12.97 -4.69
C TYR A 196 15.14 13.63 -4.88
N LYS A 197 16.13 12.81 -5.23
CA LYS A 197 17.37 13.22 -5.86
C LYS A 197 17.35 12.68 -7.28
N LEU A 198 17.35 13.58 -8.26
CA LEU A 198 17.21 13.24 -9.67
C LEU A 198 18.49 13.61 -10.43
N GLY A 199 18.93 12.76 -11.35
CA GLY A 199 19.95 13.12 -12.32
C GLY A 199 19.31 13.38 -13.67
N VAL A 200 19.52 14.55 -14.26
CA VAL A 200 19.05 14.91 -15.59
C VAL A 200 20.23 14.96 -16.54
N VAL A 201 20.21 14.09 -17.54
CA VAL A 201 21.24 14.02 -18.58
C VAL A 201 20.61 13.98 -19.96
N LYS A 202 21.31 14.53 -20.95
CA LYS A 202 20.90 14.45 -22.36
C LYS A 202 21.15 13.04 -22.92
N ILE A 203 20.13 12.48 -23.57
CA ILE A 203 20.20 11.21 -24.28
C ILE A 203 19.53 11.38 -25.64
N GLY A 204 20.34 11.46 -26.70
CA GLY A 204 19.88 11.84 -28.03
C GLY A 204 19.43 13.31 -28.05
N GLU A 205 18.19 13.54 -28.49
CA GLU A 205 17.59 14.89 -28.58
C GLU A 205 16.76 15.29 -27.35
N LYS A 206 16.63 14.39 -26.37
CA LYS A 206 15.80 14.58 -25.17
C LYS A 206 16.66 14.53 -23.92
N TYR A 207 16.10 14.95 -22.79
CA TYR A 207 16.73 14.81 -21.49
C TYR A 207 15.95 13.81 -20.66
N LYS A 208 16.65 12.90 -19.98
CA LYS A 208 16.02 11.92 -19.09
C LYS A 208 16.37 12.27 -17.65
N ALA A 209 15.36 12.42 -16.80
CA ALA A 209 15.54 12.43 -15.35
C ALA A 209 15.49 11.00 -14.83
N VAL A 210 16.50 10.62 -14.07
CA VAL A 210 16.59 9.31 -13.43
C VAL A 210 16.62 9.46 -11.92
N ILE A 211 16.02 8.51 -11.21
CA ILE A 211 16.07 8.46 -9.75
C ILE A 211 17.50 8.13 -9.33
N ILE A 212 18.13 9.00 -8.56
CA ILE A 212 19.39 8.67 -7.86
C ILE A 212 19.06 8.13 -6.47
N GLU A 213 18.22 8.86 -5.73
CA GLU A 213 17.88 8.58 -4.33
C GLU A 213 16.45 9.07 -4.04
N THR A 214 15.70 8.33 -3.21
CA THR A 214 14.37 8.72 -2.72
C THR A 214 14.01 7.89 -1.49
N GLU A 215 13.08 8.39 -0.68
CA GLU A 215 12.51 7.66 0.46
C GLU A 215 11.40 6.66 0.06
N LEU A 216 10.98 6.68 -1.22
CA LEU A 216 9.88 5.89 -1.73
C LEU A 216 10.36 4.52 -2.20
N SER A 217 9.96 3.46 -1.48
CA SER A 217 10.39 2.08 -1.72
C SER A 217 10.05 1.51 -3.10
N TYR A 218 9.01 2.05 -3.76
CA TYR A 218 8.55 1.61 -5.07
C TYR A 218 9.35 2.19 -6.25
N TRP A 219 10.30 3.10 -5.98
CA TRP A 219 11.27 3.61 -6.93
C TRP A 219 12.64 2.99 -6.66
N LYS A 220 13.37 2.66 -7.72
CA LYS A 220 14.75 2.16 -7.63
C LYS A 220 15.70 3.17 -8.25
N SER A 221 16.94 3.20 -7.72
CA SER A 221 18.01 3.99 -8.33
C SER A 221 18.24 3.56 -9.78
N GLY A 222 18.38 4.53 -10.69
CA GLY A 222 18.50 4.33 -12.13
C GLY A 222 17.18 4.25 -12.90
N GLU A 223 16.01 4.17 -12.22
CA GLU A 223 14.70 4.19 -12.90
C GLU A 223 14.40 5.55 -13.50
N LEU A 224 13.78 5.55 -14.68
CA LEU A 224 13.32 6.75 -15.38
C LEU A 224 12.17 7.44 -14.62
N LYS A 225 12.38 8.69 -14.24
CA LYS A 225 11.37 9.53 -13.55
C LYS A 225 10.65 10.48 -14.50
N ALA A 226 11.37 11.05 -15.46
CA ALA A 226 10.76 11.94 -16.44
C ALA A 226 11.58 12.00 -17.74
N VAL A 227 10.90 12.39 -18.82
CA VAL A 227 11.53 12.74 -20.10
C VAL A 227 11.16 14.19 -20.43
N PHE A 228 12.17 14.99 -20.74
CA PHE A 228 12.03 16.39 -21.13
C PHE A 228 12.34 16.53 -22.62
N GLU A 229 11.43 17.17 -23.33
CA GLU A 229 11.59 17.54 -24.73
C GLU A 229 11.75 19.06 -24.82
N PRO A 230 12.83 19.56 -25.43
CA PRO A 230 13.05 21.00 -25.55
C PRO A 230 11.96 21.63 -26.42
N SER A 231 11.43 22.76 -25.97
CA SER A 231 10.55 23.60 -26.80
C SER A 231 11.37 24.57 -27.66
N SER A 232 10.68 25.35 -28.49
CA SER A 232 11.30 26.47 -29.22
C SER A 232 11.79 27.59 -28.29
N MET A 233 11.26 27.66 -27.06
CA MET A 233 11.65 28.64 -26.06
C MET A 233 12.73 28.06 -25.14
N ARG A 234 13.90 28.70 -25.11
CA ARG A 234 15.03 28.25 -24.29
C ARG A 234 14.62 28.19 -22.82
N GLY A 235 14.92 27.06 -22.18
CA GLY A 235 14.61 26.83 -20.78
C GLY A 235 13.17 26.37 -20.51
N PHE A 236 12.34 26.17 -21.55
CA PHE A 236 11.00 25.59 -21.44
C PHE A 236 10.93 24.24 -22.14
N TYR A 237 10.27 23.29 -21.48
CA TYR A 237 10.25 21.89 -21.87
C TYR A 237 8.84 21.32 -21.81
N SER A 238 8.51 20.47 -22.77
CA SER A 238 7.42 19.49 -22.60
C SER A 238 7.95 18.35 -21.74
N VAL A 239 7.16 17.88 -20.78
CA VAL A 239 7.60 16.93 -19.75
C VAL A 239 6.64 15.77 -19.68
N LYS A 240 7.16 14.57 -19.94
CA LYS A 240 6.49 13.33 -19.58
C LYS A 240 6.98 12.90 -18.20
N TRP A 241 6.16 13.13 -17.18
CA TRP A 241 6.47 12.81 -15.79
C TRP A 241 5.84 11.49 -15.36
N TYR A 242 6.59 10.58 -14.76
CA TYR A 242 6.01 9.35 -14.20
C TYR A 242 5.60 9.54 -12.74
N MET A 243 4.29 9.45 -12.48
CA MET A 243 3.68 9.61 -11.15
C MET A 243 4.04 8.46 -10.22
N GLY A 244 3.66 8.52 -8.94
CA GLY A 244 4.03 7.47 -7.95
C GLY A 244 3.55 6.06 -8.32
N ASN A 245 2.40 5.96 -9.00
CA ASN A 245 1.86 4.73 -9.59
C ASN A 245 2.50 4.35 -10.95
N LYS A 246 3.60 5.02 -11.33
CA LYS A 246 4.34 4.85 -12.60
C LYS A 246 3.54 5.14 -13.87
N THR A 247 2.36 5.77 -13.77
CA THR A 247 1.62 6.24 -14.97
C THR A 247 2.23 7.54 -15.50
N PRO A 248 2.35 7.71 -16.82
CA PRO A 248 2.85 8.95 -17.40
C PRO A 248 1.81 10.08 -17.25
N TYR A 249 2.30 11.28 -16.98
CA TYR A 249 1.56 12.53 -16.93
C TYR A 249 2.29 13.55 -17.79
N GLU A 250 1.62 14.00 -18.86
CA GLU A 250 2.16 15.01 -19.77
C GLU A 250 1.93 16.41 -19.18
N THR A 251 2.99 17.21 -19.12
CA THR A 251 2.98 18.55 -18.51
C THR A 251 4.11 19.42 -19.07
N PHE A 252 4.35 20.57 -18.46
CA PHE A 252 5.43 21.49 -18.81
C PHE A 252 6.37 21.72 -17.64
N GLY A 253 7.61 22.05 -17.98
CA GLY A 253 8.63 22.47 -17.02
C GLY A 253 9.46 23.62 -17.55
N SER A 254 9.97 24.43 -16.63
CA SER A 254 10.78 25.61 -16.93
C SER A 254 12.00 25.70 -16.01
N MET A 255 13.10 26.20 -16.54
CA MET A 255 14.22 26.67 -15.72
C MET A 255 13.93 28.11 -15.30
N ASP A 256 13.57 28.31 -14.03
CA ASP A 256 13.32 29.65 -13.48
C ASP A 256 14.62 30.46 -13.38
N ASN A 257 15.73 29.75 -13.17
CA ASN A 257 17.11 30.25 -13.28
C ASN A 257 18.06 29.08 -13.52
N ALA A 258 19.38 29.30 -13.51
CA ALA A 258 20.37 28.24 -13.77
C ALA A 258 20.35 27.07 -12.76
N ALA A 259 19.77 27.30 -11.57
CA ALA A 259 19.76 26.37 -10.44
C ALA A 259 18.36 25.84 -10.07
N LEU A 260 17.27 26.38 -10.64
CA LEU A 260 15.91 26.05 -10.22
C LEU A 260 15.08 25.55 -11.40
N LEU A 261 14.74 24.26 -11.37
CA LEU A 261 13.80 23.63 -12.30
C LEU A 261 12.41 23.60 -11.66
N SER A 262 11.42 24.09 -12.38
CA SER A 262 10.01 24.04 -11.99
C SER A 262 9.26 23.11 -12.94
N VAL A 263 8.42 22.22 -12.41
CA VAL A 263 7.56 21.32 -13.19
C VAL A 263 6.12 21.50 -12.71
N GLU A 264 5.19 21.70 -13.63
CA GLU A 264 3.77 21.78 -13.28
C GLU A 264 3.23 20.37 -13.02
N LEU A 265 2.85 20.05 -11.79
CA LEU A 265 2.29 18.76 -11.41
C LEU A 265 0.88 18.95 -10.83
N LYS A 266 0.19 17.85 -10.52
CA LYS A 266 -1.10 17.90 -9.84
C LYS A 266 -0.96 17.47 -8.40
N ASP A 267 -1.66 18.18 -7.52
CA ASP A 267 -1.87 17.72 -6.17
C ASP A 267 -2.67 16.41 -6.17
N LEU A 268 -2.24 15.43 -5.39
CA LEU A 268 -2.86 14.11 -5.36
C LEU A 268 -4.20 14.08 -4.62
N GLN A 269 -4.47 15.05 -3.74
CA GLN A 269 -5.71 15.13 -2.98
C GLN A 269 -6.72 16.07 -3.62
N SER A 270 -6.31 17.28 -4.01
CA SER A 270 -7.23 18.27 -4.59
C SER A 270 -7.37 18.12 -6.11
N GLY A 271 -6.39 17.51 -6.79
CA GLY A 271 -6.34 17.43 -8.25
C GLY A 271 -5.94 18.76 -8.92
N GLU A 272 -5.72 19.82 -8.14
CA GLU A 272 -5.32 21.13 -8.63
C GLU A 272 -3.88 21.13 -9.13
N LYS A 273 -3.59 21.99 -10.10
CA LYS A 273 -2.22 22.18 -10.60
C LYS A 273 -1.37 22.91 -9.56
N ARG A 274 -0.16 22.44 -9.35
CA ARG A 274 0.85 23.06 -8.49
C ARG A 274 2.20 23.09 -9.18
N GLN A 275 3.04 24.05 -8.82
CA GLN A 275 4.41 24.13 -9.32
C GLN A 275 5.37 23.48 -8.35
N ASP A 276 5.97 22.40 -8.82
CA ASP A 276 6.85 21.52 -8.07
C ASP A 276 8.30 21.87 -8.43
N LYS A 277 9.09 22.28 -7.42
CA LYS A 277 10.42 22.86 -7.60
C LYS A 277 11.55 21.89 -7.28
N PHE A 278 12.62 21.98 -8.05
CA PHE A 278 13.81 21.14 -7.94
C PHE A 278 15.06 22.01 -7.98
N ILE A 279 15.88 21.94 -6.93
CA ILE A 279 17.11 22.71 -6.79
C ILE A 279 18.27 21.89 -7.34
N LYS A 280 19.01 22.47 -8.29
CA LYS A 280 20.25 21.91 -8.84
C LYS A 280 21.34 21.92 -7.78
N MET A 281 21.81 20.73 -7.44
CA MET A 281 22.91 20.49 -6.51
C MET A 281 24.25 20.30 -7.24
N PHE A 282 24.24 19.92 -8.52
CA PHE A 282 25.46 19.72 -9.31
C PHE A 282 25.21 19.92 -10.82
N PRO A 283 26.13 20.57 -11.56
CA PRO A 283 27.25 21.36 -11.04
C PRO A 283 26.73 22.60 -10.29
N ALA A 284 27.57 23.18 -9.44
CA ALA A 284 27.23 24.42 -8.76
C ALA A 284 26.89 25.50 -9.80
N ALA A 285 25.78 26.21 -9.61
CA ALA A 285 25.47 27.34 -10.47
C ALA A 285 26.59 28.38 -10.35
N SER A 286 27.20 28.74 -11.47
CA SER A 286 28.08 29.90 -11.54
C SER A 286 27.24 31.14 -11.19
N GLY A 287 27.56 31.76 -10.05
CA GLY A 287 26.95 33.01 -9.60
C GLY A 287 27.31 34.22 -10.45
#